data_AF-A0A959AN20-F1
#
_entry.id   AF-A0A959AN20-F1
#
_cell.length_a   1.000
_cell.length_b   1.000
_cell.length_c   1.000
_cell.angle_alpha   90.00
_cell.angle_beta   90.00
_cell.angle_gamma   90.00
#
_symmetry.space_group_name_H-M   'P 1'
#
loop_
_entity.id
_entity.type
_entity.pdbx_description
1 polymer ?
#
loop_
_entity_poly.entity_id
_entity_poly.type
_entity_poly.pdbx_seq_one_letter_code
_entity_poly.pdbx_strand_id
1 'polypeptide(L)'
;MIPTSGIENDAKRYADECSKSPNASWQGCYASYLDSMSSETVFSIPLIKKFTYADLKKSQLALGLDLKGGMSVLLQVDLRDFMKSLAQGNTDPAFTQALDKASELQKSQQGDYISLFSQAWKETSAGKPLATVFARNESLKNQINFNSPDPDVLRTIRTLADGAVEETYKRLKQRIDKLGVVQPNVSLDAARDLILVELPGIDNPERARNMLQRSAKLEFWDTYRLTDNNLSQRFVDADLRLRALLSGDTTANTAQTRKDTSYVY
;
A
#
# COMPACT_ATOMS: atom_id res chain seq x y z
N MET A 1 -16.01 -31.32 23.41
CA MET A 1 -15.99 -31.07 21.95
C MET A 1 -15.93 -29.57 21.77
N ILE A 2 -14.94 -29.06 21.04
CA ILE A 2 -14.79 -27.63 20.81
C ILE A 2 -15.93 -27.15 19.89
N PRO A 3 -16.72 -26.12 20.23
CA PRO A 3 -17.91 -25.75 19.44
C PRO A 3 -17.58 -25.32 17.99
N THR A 4 -16.33 -24.94 17.71
CA THR A 4 -15.88 -24.51 16.38
C THR A 4 -15.43 -25.67 15.46
N SER A 5 -15.24 -26.88 15.97
CA SER A 5 -14.66 -28.00 15.18
C SER A 5 -15.58 -28.51 14.07
N GLY A 6 -16.91 -28.37 14.24
CA GLY A 6 -17.88 -28.73 13.20
C GLY A 6 -17.74 -27.83 11.97
N ILE A 7 -17.70 -26.53 12.19
CA ILE A 7 -17.58 -25.50 11.14
C ILE A 7 -16.23 -25.63 10.41
N GLU A 8 -15.14 -25.89 11.14
CA GLU A 8 -13.83 -26.12 10.50
C GLU A 8 -13.83 -27.37 9.60
N ASN A 9 -14.60 -28.41 9.94
CA ASN A 9 -14.72 -29.62 9.13
C ASN A 9 -15.65 -29.41 7.93
N ASP A 10 -16.69 -28.59 8.08
CA ASP A 10 -17.58 -28.21 6.97
C ASP A 10 -16.85 -27.30 5.98
N ALA A 11 -16.01 -26.39 6.48
CA ALA A 11 -15.11 -25.57 5.68
C ALA A 11 -14.12 -26.43 4.87
N LYS A 12 -13.56 -27.51 5.47
CA LYS A 12 -12.68 -28.45 4.75
C LYS A 12 -13.43 -29.16 3.63
N ARG A 13 -14.62 -29.68 3.92
CA ARG A 13 -15.47 -30.35 2.91
C ARG A 13 -15.82 -29.42 1.76
N TYR A 14 -16.18 -28.18 2.07
CA TYR A 14 -16.42 -27.15 1.06
C TYR A 14 -15.16 -26.86 0.23
N ALA A 15 -14.00 -26.73 0.88
CA ALA A 15 -12.74 -26.48 0.20
C ALA A 15 -12.34 -27.63 -0.74
N ASP A 16 -12.55 -28.89 -0.32
CA ASP A 16 -12.28 -30.09 -1.12
C ASP A 16 -13.13 -30.15 -2.40
N GLU A 17 -14.33 -29.57 -2.38
CA GLU A 17 -15.22 -29.48 -3.55
C GLU A 17 -14.92 -28.26 -4.41
N CYS A 18 -14.77 -27.09 -3.78
CA CYS A 18 -14.55 -25.81 -4.45
C CYS A 18 -13.18 -25.76 -5.16
N SER A 19 -12.14 -26.38 -4.61
CA SER A 19 -10.80 -26.41 -5.21
C SER A 19 -10.68 -27.30 -6.45
N LYS A 20 -11.73 -28.03 -6.82
CA LYS A 20 -11.78 -28.79 -8.08
C LYS A 20 -11.98 -27.87 -9.29
N SER A 21 -12.36 -26.61 -9.07
CA SER A 21 -12.49 -25.61 -10.12
C SER A 21 -11.12 -25.10 -10.57
N PRO A 22 -10.86 -24.90 -11.88
CA PRO A 22 -9.50 -24.58 -12.39
C PRO A 22 -8.87 -23.30 -11.83
N ASN A 23 -9.69 -22.38 -11.30
CA ASN A 23 -9.26 -21.06 -10.82
C ASN A 23 -9.41 -20.88 -9.30
N ALA A 24 -9.72 -21.94 -8.56
CA ALA A 24 -9.98 -21.85 -7.13
C ALA A 24 -8.92 -22.61 -6.32
N SER A 25 -8.25 -21.92 -5.40
CA SER A 25 -7.32 -22.56 -4.47
C SER A 25 -8.07 -23.17 -3.29
N TRP A 26 -7.61 -24.32 -2.80
CA TRP A 26 -8.18 -24.96 -1.62
C TRP A 26 -8.18 -24.02 -0.41
N GLN A 27 -7.06 -23.31 -0.19
CA GLN A 27 -6.94 -22.33 0.88
C GLN A 27 -7.93 -21.16 0.72
N GLY A 28 -8.15 -20.69 -0.51
CA GLY A 28 -9.10 -19.62 -0.81
C GLY A 28 -10.55 -20.02 -0.55
N CYS A 29 -10.94 -21.22 -0.99
CA CYS A 29 -12.27 -21.78 -0.72
C CYS A 29 -12.50 -22.02 0.77
N TYR A 30 -11.51 -22.58 1.47
CA TYR A 30 -11.55 -22.79 2.91
C TYR A 30 -11.77 -21.47 3.66
N ALA A 31 -10.97 -20.45 3.33
CA ALA A 31 -11.07 -19.13 3.94
C ALA A 31 -12.42 -18.44 3.64
N SER A 32 -12.91 -18.52 2.39
CA SER A 32 -14.19 -17.92 2.01
C SER A 32 -15.37 -18.51 2.78
N TYR A 33 -15.35 -19.81 3.05
CA TYR A 33 -16.40 -20.45 3.85
C TYR A 33 -16.35 -19.98 5.30
N LEU A 34 -15.17 -19.96 5.92
CA LEU A 34 -15.01 -19.50 7.29
C LEU A 34 -15.38 -18.02 7.46
N ASP A 35 -15.07 -17.18 6.47
CA ASP A 35 -15.46 -15.77 6.45
C ASP A 35 -16.98 -15.61 6.41
N SER A 36 -17.67 -16.40 5.60
CA SER A 36 -19.14 -16.41 5.54
C SER A 36 -19.80 -16.85 6.85
N MET A 37 -19.11 -17.67 7.64
CA MET A 37 -19.57 -18.17 8.94
C MET A 37 -19.09 -17.29 10.11
N SER A 38 -18.27 -16.26 9.86
CA SER A 38 -17.61 -15.48 10.91
C SER A 38 -18.59 -14.75 11.84
N SER A 39 -19.71 -14.26 11.29
CA SER A 39 -20.77 -13.55 12.01
C SER A 39 -21.89 -14.45 12.54
N GLU A 40 -21.89 -15.73 12.18
CA GLU A 40 -22.95 -16.65 12.57
C GLU A 40 -22.82 -17.05 14.05
N THR A 41 -23.96 -17.13 14.75
CA THR A 41 -23.99 -17.56 16.15
C THR A 41 -23.83 -19.07 16.22
N VAL A 42 -22.72 -19.53 16.79
CA VAL A 42 -22.36 -20.96 16.87
C VAL A 42 -22.71 -21.56 18.23
N PHE A 43 -22.65 -20.74 19.27
CA PHE A 43 -22.91 -21.18 20.63
C PHE A 43 -23.69 -20.12 21.39
N SER A 44 -24.69 -20.51 22.17
CA SER A 44 -25.44 -19.58 23.00
C SER A 44 -25.64 -20.16 24.39
N ILE A 45 -25.39 -19.33 25.39
CA ILE A 45 -25.74 -19.62 26.77
C ILE A 45 -27.04 -18.87 27.07
N PRO A 46 -28.15 -19.57 27.37
CA PRO A 46 -29.42 -18.93 27.68
C PRO A 46 -29.25 -17.85 28.75
N LEU A 47 -29.84 -16.68 28.51
CA LEU A 47 -29.85 -15.51 29.42
C LEU A 47 -28.48 -14.85 29.69
N ILE A 48 -27.38 -15.31 29.09
CA ILE A 48 -26.04 -14.79 29.37
C ILE A 48 -25.42 -14.14 28.13
N LYS A 49 -25.16 -14.92 27.07
CA LYS A 49 -24.48 -14.40 25.87
C LYS A 49 -24.57 -15.36 24.69
N LYS A 50 -24.64 -14.79 23.49
CA LYS A 50 -24.44 -15.49 22.21
C LYS A 50 -23.00 -15.30 21.76
N PHE A 51 -22.38 -16.36 21.27
CA PHE A 51 -21.01 -16.36 20.77
C PHE A 51 -21.01 -16.72 19.29
N THR A 52 -20.42 -15.85 18.50
CA THR A 52 -20.17 -16.11 17.07
C THR A 52 -18.98 -17.04 16.89
N TYR A 53 -18.80 -17.56 15.67
CA TYR A 53 -17.60 -18.31 15.32
C TYR A 53 -16.32 -17.50 15.63
N ALA A 54 -16.32 -16.22 15.26
CA ALA A 54 -15.21 -15.30 15.52
C ALA A 54 -14.95 -15.11 17.03
N ASP A 55 -15.98 -14.98 17.86
CA ASP A 55 -15.84 -14.81 19.32
C ASP A 55 -15.18 -16.02 19.98
N LEU A 56 -15.58 -17.22 19.55
CA LEU A 56 -15.04 -18.48 20.08
C LEU A 56 -13.61 -18.72 19.60
N LYS A 57 -13.29 -18.41 18.35
CA LYS A 57 -11.93 -18.53 17.82
C LYS A 57 -10.97 -17.57 18.54
N LYS A 58 -11.40 -16.33 18.75
CA LYS A 58 -10.66 -15.33 19.55
C LYS A 58 -10.36 -15.81 20.97
N SER A 59 -11.32 -16.47 21.62
CA SER A 59 -11.16 -16.99 22.98
C SER A 59 -10.24 -18.22 23.05
N GLN A 60 -10.24 -19.08 22.03
CA GLN A 60 -9.32 -20.22 21.93
C GLN A 60 -7.87 -19.78 21.71
N LEU A 61 -7.64 -18.74 20.90
CA LEU A 61 -6.33 -18.13 20.72
C LEU A 61 -5.78 -17.55 22.03
N ALA A 62 -6.62 -16.88 22.82
CA ALA A 62 -6.23 -16.31 24.12
C ALA A 62 -5.81 -17.38 25.15
N LEU A 63 -6.31 -18.62 25.02
CA LEU A 63 -5.99 -19.74 25.91
C LEU A 63 -4.78 -20.57 25.44
N GLY A 64 -4.12 -20.20 24.34
CA GLY A 64 -2.94 -20.91 23.83
C GLY A 64 -3.18 -22.36 23.40
N LEU A 65 -4.44 -22.76 23.21
CA LEU A 65 -4.85 -24.17 23.06
C LEU A 65 -4.82 -24.68 21.60
N ASP A 66 -4.77 -23.77 20.62
CA ASP A 66 -4.69 -24.09 19.19
C ASP A 66 -3.52 -23.30 18.60
N LEU A 67 -2.31 -23.85 18.71
CA LEU A 67 -1.13 -23.31 18.02
C LEU A 67 -1.21 -23.61 16.51
N LYS A 68 -2.25 -23.10 15.84
CA LYS A 68 -2.26 -22.98 14.38
C LYS A 68 -1.59 -21.66 14.00
N GLY A 69 -0.35 -21.78 13.52
CA GLY A 69 0.37 -20.87 12.63
C GLY A 69 0.18 -19.36 12.77
N GLY A 70 1.25 -18.66 13.16
CA GLY A 70 1.37 -17.21 12.97
C GLY A 70 2.14 -16.86 11.70
N MET A 71 2.01 -15.61 11.23
CA MET A 71 2.82 -15.06 10.14
C MET A 71 3.87 -14.10 10.72
N SER A 72 5.14 -14.30 10.40
CA SER A 72 6.21 -13.32 10.68
C SER A 72 6.73 -12.75 9.36
N VAL A 73 6.76 -11.42 9.26
CA VAL A 73 7.16 -10.68 8.05
C VAL A 73 8.16 -9.61 8.44
N LEU A 74 9.24 -9.53 7.69
CA LEU A 74 10.19 -8.42 7.74
C LEU A 74 9.93 -7.51 6.54
N LEU A 75 9.60 -6.24 6.81
CA LEU A 75 9.31 -5.23 5.81
C LEU A 75 10.46 -4.20 5.79
N GLN A 76 10.98 -3.90 4.61
CA GLN A 76 11.93 -2.81 4.40
C GLN A 76 11.17 -1.57 3.95
N VAL A 77 11.41 -0.43 4.60
CA VAL A 77 10.88 0.85 4.12
C VAL A 77 11.64 1.27 2.86
N ASP A 78 10.89 1.61 1.80
CA ASP A 78 11.46 2.02 0.52
C ASP A 78 11.96 3.48 0.56
N LEU A 79 13.18 3.64 1.05
CA LEU A 79 13.86 4.93 1.08
C LEU A 79 14.49 5.30 -0.28
N ARG A 80 14.59 4.36 -1.22
CA ARG A 80 15.08 4.64 -2.58
C ARG A 80 14.10 5.53 -3.33
N ASP A 81 12.84 5.12 -3.36
CA ASP A 81 11.81 5.88 -4.06
C ASP A 81 11.42 7.16 -3.30
N PHE A 82 11.55 7.15 -1.96
CA PHE A 82 11.50 8.38 -1.15
C PHE A 82 12.56 9.40 -1.60
N MET A 83 13.81 8.98 -1.75
CA MET A 83 14.91 9.84 -2.22
C MET A 83 14.65 10.38 -3.63
N LYS A 84 14.16 9.55 -4.55
CA LYS A 84 13.77 10.01 -5.90
C LYS A 84 12.64 11.04 -5.86
N SER A 85 11.65 10.84 -4.98
CA SER A 85 10.56 11.79 -4.77
C SER A 85 11.09 13.13 -4.25
N LEU A 86 12.02 13.11 -3.28
CA LEU A 86 12.69 14.32 -2.81
C LEU A 86 13.52 15.01 -3.89
N ALA A 87 14.09 14.27 -4.84
CA ALA A 87 14.85 14.83 -5.94
C ALA A 87 13.97 15.41 -7.08
N GLN A 88 12.63 15.35 -6.97
CA GLN A 88 11.67 15.87 -7.96
C GLN A 88 11.99 15.48 -9.42
N GLY A 89 12.32 14.21 -9.66
CA GLY A 89 12.59 13.71 -11.01
C GLY A 89 13.96 14.12 -11.57
N ASN A 90 14.92 14.48 -10.71
CA ASN A 90 16.31 14.64 -11.11
C ASN A 90 16.83 13.38 -11.83
N THR A 91 17.45 13.58 -13.00
CA THR A 91 17.94 12.51 -13.87
C THR A 91 19.46 12.34 -13.83
N ASP A 92 20.17 12.88 -12.83
CA ASP A 92 21.62 12.72 -12.72
C ASP A 92 21.99 11.22 -12.68
N PRO A 93 22.80 10.74 -13.64
CA PRO A 93 23.25 9.35 -13.66
C PRO A 93 24.00 8.96 -12.39
N ALA A 94 24.77 9.87 -11.79
CA ALA A 94 25.52 9.61 -10.56
C ALA A 94 24.59 9.36 -9.37
N PHE A 95 23.43 10.04 -9.34
CA PHE A 95 22.42 9.87 -8.31
C PHE A 95 21.72 8.52 -8.44
N THR A 96 21.33 8.16 -9.66
CA THR A 96 20.72 6.86 -9.92
C THR A 96 21.69 5.72 -9.58
N GLN A 97 22.96 5.84 -9.98
CA GLN A 97 24.00 4.86 -9.62
C GLN A 97 24.24 4.78 -8.10
N ALA A 98 24.22 5.91 -7.39
CA ALA A 98 24.34 5.92 -5.94
C ALA A 98 23.17 5.19 -5.27
N LEU A 99 21.94 5.43 -5.72
CA LEU A 99 20.75 4.74 -5.23
C LEU A 99 20.80 3.23 -5.49
N ASP A 100 21.22 2.82 -6.68
CA ASP A 100 21.33 1.40 -7.05
C ASP A 100 22.37 0.69 -6.20
N LYS A 101 23.53 1.32 -6.04
CA LYS A 101 24.61 0.81 -5.19
C LYS A 101 24.20 0.76 -3.72
N ALA A 102 23.56 1.80 -3.19
CA ALA A 102 23.04 1.81 -1.82
C ALA A 102 22.04 0.65 -1.58
N SER A 103 21.17 0.39 -2.55
CA SER A 103 20.19 -0.70 -2.48
C SER A 103 20.87 -2.07 -2.52
N GLU A 104 21.98 -2.21 -3.25
CA GLU A 104 22.78 -3.44 -3.24
C GLU A 104 23.51 -3.63 -1.91
N LEU A 105 24.12 -2.57 -1.37
CA LEU A 105 24.76 -2.60 -0.07
C LEU A 105 23.79 -2.98 1.04
N GLN A 106 22.54 -2.48 0.99
CA GLN A 106 21.50 -2.75 2.00
C GLN A 106 21.13 -4.24 2.10
N LYS A 107 21.35 -5.03 1.05
CA LYS A 107 21.08 -6.49 1.08
C LYS A 107 22.06 -7.27 1.95
N SER A 108 23.27 -6.74 2.15
CA SER A 108 24.37 -7.46 2.82
C SER A 108 24.90 -6.74 4.06
N GLN A 109 24.78 -5.42 4.11
CA GLN A 109 25.28 -4.59 5.21
C GLN A 109 24.17 -4.26 6.20
N GLN A 110 24.55 -4.17 7.48
CA GLN A 110 23.66 -3.73 8.54
C GLN A 110 23.81 -2.22 8.72
N GLY A 111 22.91 -1.43 8.13
CA GLY A 111 22.88 0.02 8.28
C GLY A 111 21.67 0.68 7.62
N ASP A 112 21.40 1.94 7.98
CA ASP A 112 20.31 2.73 7.42
C ASP A 112 20.61 3.11 5.97
N TYR A 113 19.55 3.22 5.17
CA TYR A 113 19.67 3.48 3.74
C TYR A 113 20.40 4.79 3.43
N ILE A 114 20.22 5.83 4.26
CA ILE A 114 20.84 7.15 4.04
C ILE A 114 22.36 7.09 4.27
N SER A 115 22.83 6.30 5.23
CA SER A 115 24.26 6.03 5.44
C SER A 115 24.87 5.32 4.24
N LEU A 116 24.22 4.25 3.77
CA LEU A 116 24.67 3.47 2.62
C LEU A 116 24.67 4.32 1.34
N PHE A 117 23.66 5.16 1.17
CA PHE A 117 23.60 6.14 0.09
C PHE A 117 24.72 7.18 0.19
N SER A 118 25.02 7.71 1.37
CA SER A 118 26.12 8.65 1.56
C SER A 118 27.46 8.05 1.13
N GLN A 119 27.71 6.79 1.49
CA GLN A 119 28.89 6.06 1.03
C GLN A 119 28.90 5.93 -0.50
N ALA A 120 27.81 5.44 -1.08
CA ALA A 120 27.70 5.25 -2.52
C ALA A 120 27.86 6.56 -3.30
N TRP A 121 27.28 7.65 -2.83
CA TRP A 121 27.37 8.97 -3.45
C TRP A 121 28.80 9.50 -3.49
N LYS A 122 29.59 9.31 -2.43
CA LYS A 122 31.02 9.70 -2.42
C LYS A 122 31.81 8.99 -3.52
N GLU A 123 31.42 7.77 -3.87
CA GLU A 123 32.10 6.98 -4.88
C GLU A 123 31.60 7.28 -6.32
N THR A 124 30.32 7.60 -6.50
CA THR A 124 29.72 7.80 -7.84
C THR A 124 29.61 9.26 -8.29
N SER A 125 29.64 10.23 -7.36
CA SER A 125 29.39 11.65 -7.66
C SER A 125 30.50 12.34 -8.45
N ALA A 126 31.71 11.76 -8.52
CA ALA A 126 32.90 12.40 -9.09
C ALA A 126 33.16 13.81 -8.52
N GLY A 127 32.84 14.03 -7.24
CA GLY A 127 33.02 15.32 -6.56
C GLY A 127 31.88 16.33 -6.76
N LYS A 128 30.79 15.96 -7.44
CA LYS A 128 29.59 16.80 -7.53
C LYS A 128 28.96 17.02 -6.15
N PRO A 129 28.57 18.26 -5.79
CA PRO A 129 27.87 18.51 -4.53
C PRO A 129 26.50 17.83 -4.49
N LEU A 130 26.18 17.19 -3.38
CA LEU A 130 24.90 16.50 -3.16
C LEU A 130 23.71 17.46 -3.25
N ALA A 131 23.91 18.71 -2.85
CA ALA A 131 22.90 19.77 -2.94
C ALA A 131 22.30 19.90 -4.36
N THR A 132 23.08 19.64 -5.41
CA THR A 132 22.61 19.72 -6.81
C THR A 132 21.46 18.77 -7.12
N VAL A 133 21.34 17.67 -6.35
CA VAL A 133 20.27 16.68 -6.50
C VAL A 133 18.95 17.20 -5.94
N PHE A 134 18.99 17.84 -4.77
CA PHE A 134 17.79 18.14 -3.96
C PHE A 134 17.40 19.63 -3.90
N ALA A 135 18.29 20.56 -4.25
CA ALA A 135 18.07 22.00 -4.14
C ALA A 135 16.91 22.53 -5.02
N ARG A 136 16.47 21.74 -6.02
CA ARG A 136 15.31 22.09 -6.86
C ARG A 136 13.96 21.79 -6.21
N ASN A 137 13.95 21.04 -5.11
CA ASN A 137 12.71 20.73 -4.41
C ASN A 137 12.22 21.94 -3.61
N GLU A 138 11.11 22.52 -4.05
CA GLU A 138 10.50 23.70 -3.42
C GLU A 138 10.19 23.50 -1.93
N SER A 139 9.78 22.29 -1.52
CA SER A 139 9.50 21.96 -0.12
C SER A 139 10.75 22.00 0.76
N LEU A 140 11.95 21.92 0.16
CA LEU A 140 13.23 21.91 0.85
C LEU A 140 13.98 23.24 0.74
N LYS A 141 13.45 24.27 0.05
CA LYS A 141 14.19 25.51 -0.26
C LYS A 141 14.78 26.24 0.96
N ASN A 142 14.12 26.13 2.11
CA ASN A 142 14.55 26.76 3.36
C ASN A 142 15.61 25.93 4.12
N GLN A 143 15.85 24.70 3.69
CA GLN A 143 16.73 23.73 4.35
C GLN A 143 17.93 23.34 3.46
N ILE A 144 17.73 23.29 2.14
CA ILE A 144 18.74 22.91 1.14
C ILE A 144 18.67 23.90 -0.02
N ASN A 145 19.81 24.48 -0.34
CA ASN A 145 20.06 25.29 -1.54
C ASN A 145 21.30 24.77 -2.28
N PHE A 146 21.60 25.28 -3.47
CA PHE A 146 22.72 24.79 -4.31
C PHE A 146 24.11 24.90 -3.65
N ASN A 147 24.28 25.77 -2.65
CA ASN A 147 25.53 25.98 -1.93
C ASN A 147 25.59 25.22 -0.60
N SER A 148 24.56 24.42 -0.27
CA SER A 148 24.50 23.67 0.98
C SER A 148 25.59 22.59 0.99
N PRO A 149 26.38 22.48 2.06
CA PRO A 149 27.44 21.48 2.12
C PRO A 149 26.84 20.08 2.32
N ASP A 150 27.46 19.07 1.72
CA ASP A 150 26.97 17.68 1.72
C ASP A 150 26.57 17.13 3.11
N PRO A 151 27.33 17.38 4.20
CA PRO A 151 26.93 16.93 5.54
C PRO A 151 25.60 17.51 6.02
N ASP A 152 25.31 18.77 5.70
CA ASP A 152 24.05 19.41 6.08
C ASP A 152 22.88 18.87 5.26
N VAL A 153 23.10 18.67 3.95
CA VAL A 153 22.12 18.03 3.06
C VAL A 153 21.78 16.62 3.55
N LEU A 154 22.79 15.82 3.88
CA LEU A 154 22.60 14.46 4.41
C LEU A 154 21.86 14.45 5.75
N ARG A 155 22.15 15.38 6.65
CA ARG A 155 21.45 15.49 7.95
C ARG A 155 19.96 15.81 7.76
N THR A 156 19.65 16.76 6.87
CA THR A 156 18.28 17.12 6.54
C THR A 156 17.53 15.92 5.94
N ILE A 157 18.13 15.26 4.95
CA ILE A 157 17.53 14.09 4.29
C ILE A 157 17.32 12.95 5.29
N ARG A 158 18.29 12.67 6.16
CA ARG A 158 18.15 11.66 7.21
C ARG A 158 16.97 11.96 8.12
N THR A 159 16.83 13.20 8.60
CA THR A 159 15.71 13.60 9.45
C THR A 159 14.36 13.35 8.76
N LEU A 160 14.27 13.66 7.47
CA LEU A 160 13.05 13.42 6.69
C LEU A 160 12.81 11.93 6.45
N ALA A 161 13.86 11.14 6.23
CA ALA A 161 13.79 9.69 6.06
C ALA A 161 13.34 9.00 7.35
N ASP A 162 13.91 9.36 8.51
CA ASP A 162 13.53 8.84 9.82
C ASP A 162 12.04 9.12 10.09
N GLY A 163 11.57 10.34 9.78
CA GLY A 163 10.16 10.69 9.86
C GLY A 163 9.29 9.85 8.92
N ALA A 164 9.73 9.62 7.68
CA ALA A 164 9.00 8.77 6.72
C ALA A 164 8.91 7.31 7.19
N VAL A 165 9.97 6.77 7.81
CA VAL A 165 10.01 5.44 8.42
C VAL A 165 9.03 5.36 9.59
N GLU A 166 9.07 6.33 10.50
CA GLU A 166 8.19 6.37 11.67
C GLU A 166 6.70 6.46 11.26
N GLU A 167 6.38 7.31 10.30
CA GLU A 167 5.03 7.46 9.78
C GLU A 167 4.54 6.20 9.05
N THR A 168 5.44 5.50 8.35
CA THR A 168 5.14 4.22 7.72
C THR A 168 4.86 3.14 8.76
N TYR A 169 5.65 3.10 9.84
CA TYR A 169 5.41 2.23 10.99
C TYR A 169 4.05 2.48 11.63
N LYS A 170 3.70 3.74 11.93
CA LYS A 170 2.39 4.12 12.50
C LYS A 170 1.24 3.69 11.60
N ARG A 171 1.33 3.94 10.29
CA ARG A 171 0.31 3.52 9.32
C ARG A 171 0.17 2.01 9.24
N LEU A 172 1.27 1.26 9.24
CA LEU A 172 1.23 -0.21 9.22
C LEU A 172 0.53 -0.75 10.47
N LYS A 173 0.86 -0.22 11.65
CA LYS A 173 0.19 -0.58 12.91
C LYS A 173 -1.32 -0.38 12.83
N GLN A 174 -1.77 0.81 12.40
CA GLN A 174 -3.19 1.11 12.23
C GLN A 174 -3.92 0.20 11.22
N ARG A 175 -3.20 -0.31 10.20
CA ARG A 175 -3.78 -1.25 9.22
C ARG A 175 -3.90 -2.66 9.78
N ILE A 176 -2.91 -3.08 10.56
CA ILE A 176 -2.90 -4.40 11.21
C ILE A 176 -4.05 -4.50 12.22
N ASP A 177 -4.36 -3.42 12.94
CA ASP A 177 -5.50 -3.36 13.86
C ASP A 177 -6.84 -3.71 13.17
N LYS A 178 -6.95 -3.52 11.85
CA LYS A 178 -8.14 -3.83 11.05
C LYS A 178 -8.20 -5.28 10.54
N LEU A 179 -7.14 -6.08 10.72
CA LEU A 179 -7.08 -7.47 10.27
C LEU A 179 -7.77 -8.45 11.23
N GLY A 180 -8.23 -8.00 12.40
CA GLY A 180 -8.92 -8.84 13.38
C GLY A 180 -8.01 -9.80 14.15
N VAL A 181 -6.69 -9.61 14.04
CA VAL A 181 -5.67 -10.43 14.73
C VAL A 181 -5.66 -10.17 16.23
N VAL A 182 -5.46 -11.24 17.00
CA VAL A 182 -5.34 -11.17 18.46
C VAL A 182 -3.89 -10.84 18.79
N GLN A 183 -3.63 -9.64 19.32
CA GLN A 183 -2.31 -9.23 19.81
C GLN A 183 -1.17 -9.27 18.75
N PRO A 184 -1.23 -8.41 17.71
CA PRO A 184 -0.12 -8.27 16.78
C PRO A 184 1.13 -7.71 17.48
N ASN A 185 2.31 -8.24 17.15
CA ASN A 185 3.59 -7.65 17.53
C ASN A 185 4.18 -6.90 16.33
N VAL A 186 4.49 -5.62 16.50
CA VAL A 186 5.04 -4.76 15.43
C VAL A 186 6.18 -3.95 16.01
N SER A 187 7.41 -4.24 15.58
CA SER A 187 8.62 -3.58 16.06
C SER A 187 9.39 -2.91 14.91
N LEU A 188 9.87 -1.70 15.16
CA LEU A 188 10.71 -0.93 14.24
C LEU A 188 12.18 -1.08 14.64
N ASP A 189 13.01 -1.52 13.70
CA ASP A 189 14.46 -1.40 13.75
C ASP A 189 14.88 -0.18 12.92
N ALA A 190 14.98 0.97 13.59
CA ALA A 190 15.34 2.24 12.97
C ALA A 190 16.78 2.26 12.44
N ALA A 191 17.68 1.43 12.96
CA ALA A 191 19.07 1.40 12.50
C ALA A 191 19.22 0.73 11.13
N ARG A 192 18.20 0.00 10.66
CA ARG A 192 18.18 -0.70 9.37
C ARG A 192 16.95 -0.37 8.51
N ASP A 193 16.11 0.55 8.96
CA ASP A 193 14.83 0.92 8.32
C ASP A 193 13.88 -0.29 8.13
N LEU A 194 13.93 -1.24 9.07
CA LEU A 194 13.18 -2.50 9.01
C LEU A 194 12.01 -2.50 9.99
N ILE A 195 10.88 -3.04 9.55
CA ILE A 195 9.69 -3.23 10.37
C ILE A 195 9.39 -4.73 10.44
N LEU A 196 9.55 -5.31 11.63
CA LEU A 196 9.17 -6.68 11.92
C LEU A 196 7.70 -6.71 12.35
N VAL A 197 6.93 -7.60 11.71
CA VAL A 197 5.50 -7.80 11.94
C VAL A 197 5.25 -9.27 12.23
N GLU A 198 4.69 -9.55 13.40
CA GLU A 198 4.27 -10.89 13.80
C GLU A 198 2.77 -10.90 14.09
N LEU A 199 2.03 -11.70 13.32
CA LEU A 199 0.58 -11.83 13.38
C LEU A 199 0.24 -13.25 13.84
N PRO A 200 0.09 -13.50 15.15
CA PRO A 200 -0.34 -14.80 15.65
C PRO A 200 -1.81 -15.07 15.33
N GLY A 201 -2.14 -16.31 14.95
CA GLY A 201 -3.52 -16.72 14.69
C GLY A 201 -4.19 -16.01 13.52
N ILE A 202 -3.42 -15.58 12.51
CA ILE A 202 -3.97 -14.97 11.29
C ILE A 202 -4.67 -16.05 10.43
N ASP A 203 -5.98 -15.89 10.20
CA ASP A 203 -6.77 -16.89 9.45
C ASP A 203 -6.38 -16.99 7.96
N ASN A 204 -5.99 -15.86 7.35
CA ASN A 204 -5.58 -15.79 5.94
C ASN A 204 -4.25 -15.03 5.77
N PRO A 205 -3.10 -15.74 5.72
CA PRO A 205 -1.78 -15.16 5.52
C PRO A 205 -1.62 -14.41 4.19
N GLU A 206 -2.24 -14.89 3.10
CA GLU A 206 -2.14 -14.25 1.79
C GLU A 206 -2.84 -12.88 1.77
N ARG A 207 -4.03 -12.79 2.37
CA ARG A 207 -4.76 -11.53 2.55
C ARG A 207 -3.95 -10.56 3.42
N ALA A 208 -3.36 -11.06 4.51
CA ALA A 208 -2.54 -10.24 5.39
C ALA A 208 -1.28 -9.73 4.66
N ARG A 209 -0.58 -10.58 3.91
CA ARG A 209 0.55 -10.18 3.06
C ARG A 209 0.16 -9.12 2.05
N ASN A 210 -0.95 -9.32 1.33
CA ASN A 210 -1.46 -8.34 0.36
C ASN A 210 -1.82 -7.01 1.03
N MET A 211 -2.41 -7.04 2.23
CA MET A 211 -2.68 -5.83 2.99
C MET A 211 -1.38 -5.14 3.42
N LEU A 212 -0.38 -5.87 3.90
CA LEU A 212 0.89 -5.27 4.34
C LEU A 212 1.69 -4.66 3.19
N GLN A 213 1.66 -5.29 2.00
CA GLN A 213 2.40 -4.82 0.81
C GLN A 213 1.73 -3.65 0.08
N ARG A 214 0.38 -3.59 0.04
CA ARG A 214 -0.33 -2.57 -0.74
C ARG A 214 -0.04 -1.18 -0.17
N SER A 215 0.50 -0.27 -0.98
CA SER A 215 0.53 1.15 -0.67
C SER A 215 -0.89 1.72 -0.76
N ALA A 216 -1.39 2.34 0.31
CA ALA A 216 -2.68 3.01 0.30
C ALA A 216 -2.53 4.41 -0.30
N LYS A 217 -2.35 4.49 -1.63
CA LYS A 217 -2.34 5.76 -2.35
C LYS A 217 -3.78 6.24 -2.51
N LEU A 218 -4.19 7.23 -1.71
CA LEU A 218 -5.47 7.89 -1.87
C LEU A 218 -5.33 8.93 -2.99
N GLU A 219 -6.00 8.69 -4.11
CA GLU A 219 -6.08 9.62 -5.22
C GLU A 219 -7.50 10.14 -5.33
N PHE A 220 -7.64 11.45 -5.45
CA PHE A 220 -8.90 12.10 -5.76
C PHE A 220 -8.93 12.34 -7.27
N TRP A 221 -9.98 11.85 -7.92
CA TRP A 221 -10.21 12.03 -9.35
C TRP A 221 -11.49 12.82 -9.53
N ASP A 222 -11.43 13.88 -10.33
CA ASP A 222 -12.64 14.59 -10.76
C ASP A 222 -13.43 13.67 -11.70
N THR A 223 -14.59 13.21 -11.23
CA THR A 223 -15.49 12.37 -12.02
C THR A 223 -16.59 13.21 -12.64
N TYR A 224 -16.82 13.04 -13.94
CA TYR A 224 -18.02 13.55 -14.59
C TYR A 224 -19.12 12.50 -14.50
N ARG A 225 -20.28 12.87 -13.97
CA ARG A 225 -21.47 12.01 -14.00
C ARG A 225 -22.15 12.17 -15.35
N LEU A 226 -22.83 11.13 -15.83
CA LEU A 226 -23.62 11.18 -17.08
C LEU A 226 -24.72 12.25 -17.03
N THR A 227 -25.17 12.62 -15.82
CA THR A 227 -26.14 13.68 -15.57
C THR A 227 -25.54 15.08 -15.57
N ASP A 228 -24.21 15.21 -15.53
CA ASP A 228 -23.56 16.51 -15.52
C ASP A 228 -23.53 17.10 -16.94
N ASN A 229 -23.88 18.38 -17.07
CA ASN A 229 -23.73 19.18 -18.29
C ASN A 229 -24.31 18.57 -19.58
N ASN A 230 -25.44 17.84 -19.46
CA ASN A 230 -26.10 17.16 -20.57
C ASN A 230 -25.15 16.23 -21.36
N LEU A 231 -24.14 15.64 -20.69
CA LEU A 231 -23.17 14.73 -21.34
C LEU A 231 -23.85 13.61 -22.11
N SER A 232 -24.94 13.05 -21.57
CA SER A 232 -25.78 12.07 -22.28
C SER A 232 -26.28 12.59 -23.63
N GLN A 233 -26.86 13.79 -23.66
CA GLN A 233 -27.37 14.41 -24.88
C GLN A 233 -26.24 14.69 -25.87
N ARG A 234 -25.06 15.11 -25.38
CA ARG A 234 -23.91 15.38 -26.25
C ARG A 234 -23.36 14.12 -26.92
N PHE A 235 -23.45 12.95 -26.28
CA PHE A 235 -23.13 11.67 -26.92
C PHE A 235 -24.15 11.30 -27.99
N VAL A 236 -25.44 11.52 -27.73
CA VAL A 236 -26.51 11.30 -28.72
C VAL A 236 -26.31 12.22 -29.94
N ASP A 237 -26.04 13.50 -29.71
CA ASP A 237 -25.83 14.48 -30.78
C ASP A 237 -24.56 14.15 -31.60
N ALA A 238 -23.50 13.64 -30.95
CA ALA A 238 -22.29 13.19 -31.63
C ALA A 238 -22.54 11.95 -32.51
N ASP A 239 -23.34 10.98 -32.05
CA ASP A 239 -23.72 9.80 -32.82
C ASP A 239 -24.55 10.16 -34.06
N LEU A 240 -25.56 11.01 -33.89
CA LEU A 240 -26.36 11.54 -34.99
C LEU A 240 -25.50 12.28 -36.02
N ARG A 241 -24.52 13.05 -35.57
CA ARG A 241 -23.58 13.74 -36.46
C ARG A 241 -22.67 12.78 -37.21
N LEU A 242 -22.14 11.75 -36.56
CA LEU A 242 -21.32 10.73 -37.20
C LEU A 242 -22.12 10.02 -38.31
N ARG A 243 -23.37 9.68 -38.02
CA ARG A 243 -24.28 9.08 -39.01
C ARG A 243 -24.52 9.99 -40.21
N ALA A 244 -24.73 11.29 -39.98
CA ALA A 244 -24.92 12.27 -41.06
C ALA A 244 -23.67 12.41 -41.96
N LEU A 245 -22.48 12.47 -41.34
CA LEU A 245 -21.20 12.52 -42.06
C LEU A 245 -20.95 11.26 -42.89
N LEU A 246 -21.28 10.07 -42.36
CA LEU A 246 -21.17 8.80 -43.09
C LEU A 246 -22.16 8.70 -44.25
N SER A 247 -23.29 9.41 -44.19
CA SER A 247 -24.24 9.53 -45.30
C SER A 247 -23.87 10.60 -46.35
N GLY A 248 -22.74 11.29 -46.19
CA GLY A 248 -22.22 12.27 -47.15
C GLY A 248 -22.71 13.71 -46.96
N ASP A 249 -23.44 14.00 -45.88
CA ASP A 249 -23.91 15.37 -45.58
C ASP A 249 -22.91 16.09 -44.66
N THR A 250 -22.34 17.21 -45.14
CA THR A 250 -21.29 17.97 -44.45
C THR A 250 -21.77 19.31 -43.87
N THR A 251 -23.08 19.61 -43.91
CA THR A 251 -23.60 20.97 -43.66
C THR A 251 -23.91 21.34 -42.19
N ALA A 252 -23.51 20.53 -41.20
CA ALA A 252 -23.81 20.83 -39.79
C ALA A 252 -22.85 21.85 -39.14
N ASN A 253 -23.36 23.07 -38.95
CA ASN A 253 -22.71 24.26 -38.35
C ASN A 253 -22.00 24.02 -37.00
N THR A 254 -20.91 24.76 -36.81
CA THR A 254 -19.97 24.70 -35.70
C THR A 254 -20.44 25.53 -34.50
N ALA A 255 -21.01 24.91 -33.47
CA ALA A 255 -21.04 25.53 -32.15
C ALA A 255 -19.62 25.42 -31.56
N GLN A 256 -18.81 26.48 -31.65
CA GLN A 256 -17.54 26.56 -30.95
C GLN A 256 -17.79 26.47 -29.44
N THR A 257 -17.47 25.31 -28.86
CA THR A 257 -17.43 25.17 -27.41
C THR A 257 -16.23 25.97 -26.91
N ARG A 258 -16.44 27.18 -26.38
CA ARG A 258 -15.42 27.84 -25.58
C ARG A 258 -15.17 26.97 -24.35
N LYS A 259 -13.93 26.51 -24.17
CA LYS A 259 -13.47 26.05 -22.86
C LYS A 259 -13.41 27.27 -21.97
N ASP A 260 -14.39 27.43 -21.09
CA ASP A 260 -14.26 28.39 -20.02
C ASP A 260 -13.35 27.78 -18.96
N THR A 261 -12.05 28.08 -19.05
CA THR A 261 -11.06 27.75 -18.01
C THR A 261 -10.87 28.88 -17.02
N SER A 262 -11.84 29.79 -16.88
CA SER A 262 -11.77 30.83 -15.86
C SER A 262 -12.31 30.30 -14.51
N TYR A 263 -11.43 29.74 -13.70
CA TYR A 263 -11.58 29.83 -12.25
C TYR A 263 -10.27 30.39 -11.66
N VAL A 264 -10.40 31.60 -11.13
CA VAL A 264 -9.45 32.26 -10.25
C VAL A 264 -9.55 31.55 -8.89
N TYR A 265 -8.39 31.23 -8.30
CA TYR A 265 -8.26 30.61 -6.98
C TYR A 265 -8.87 31.47 -5.87
#